data_AF-A0A081GID2-F1
#
_entry.id   AF-A0A081GID2-F1
#
_cell.length_a   1.000
_cell.length_b   1.000
_cell.length_c   1.000
_cell.angle_alpha   90.00
_cell.angle_beta   90.00
_cell.angle_gamma   90.00
#
_symmetry.space_group_name_H-M   'P 1'
#
loop_
_entity.id
_entity.type
_entity.pdbx_description
1 polymer ?
#
loop_
_entity_poly.entity_id
_entity_poly.type
_entity_poly.pdbx_seq_one_letter_code
_entity_poly.pdbx_strand_id
1 'polypeptide(L)'
;MPEPVRLEPFESLVGSLRGSGRHEHAERLEQALGCPCTTSSELIDQLGAVVVATRLTCRPLTQEQKALIRRCLKEVRKAFPGYGWVALLPGLGGWFARRRRPSP
;
A
#
# COMPACT_ATOMS: atom_id res chain seq x y z
N MET A 1 5.07 18.69 11.17
CA MET A 1 5.78 17.52 10.61
C MET A 1 4.75 16.41 10.43
N PRO A 2 4.58 15.82 9.24
CA PRO A 2 3.73 14.63 9.10
C PRO A 2 4.30 13.49 9.96
N GLU A 3 3.43 12.77 10.66
CA GLU A 3 3.81 11.64 11.51
C GLU A 3 4.43 10.53 10.63
N PRO A 4 5.57 9.92 11.01
CA PRO A 4 6.17 8.84 10.24
C PRO A 4 5.23 7.64 10.18
N VAL A 5 5.00 7.14 8.98
CA VAL A 5 4.19 5.93 8.75
C VAL A 5 4.93 4.72 9.28
N ARG A 6 4.25 3.90 10.10
CA ARG A 6 4.83 2.66 10.62
C ARG A 6 4.78 1.56 9.56
N LEU A 7 5.91 0.93 9.30
CA LEU A 7 6.03 -0.16 8.32
C LEU A 7 5.70 -1.55 8.88
N GLU A 8 5.80 -1.74 10.20
CA GLU A 8 5.48 -2.99 10.91
C GLU A 8 4.16 -3.67 10.49
N PRO A 9 3.01 -2.97 10.34
CA PRO A 9 1.77 -3.64 9.93
C PRO A 9 1.82 -4.18 8.50
N PHE A 10 2.62 -3.57 7.61
CA PHE A 10 2.81 -4.03 6.24
C PHE A 10 3.68 -5.29 6.20
N GLU A 11 4.78 -5.31 6.95
CA GLU A 11 5.64 -6.49 7.11
C GLU A 11 4.86 -7.66 7.75
N SER A 12 4.04 -7.38 8.76
CA SER A 12 3.15 -8.38 9.36
C SER A 12 2.14 -8.94 8.35
N LEU A 13 1.62 -8.09 7.47
CA LEU A 13 0.71 -8.52 6.39
C LEU A 13 1.43 -9.40 5.36
N VAL A 14 2.68 -9.08 4.99
CA VAL A 14 3.53 -9.94 4.14
C VAL A 14 3.65 -11.34 4.74
N GLY A 15 4.05 -11.44 6.02
CA GLY A 15 4.21 -12.71 6.72
C GLY A 15 2.91 -13.53 6.75
N SER A 16 1.80 -12.88 7.08
CA SER A 16 0.47 -13.51 7.10
C SER A 16 0.01 -13.98 5.71
N LEU A 17 0.32 -13.23 4.65
CA LEU A 17 0.02 -13.63 3.27
C LEU A 17 0.86 -14.84 2.85
N ARG A 18 2.18 -14.83 3.10
CA ARG A 18 3.06 -15.98 2.82
C ARG A 18 2.63 -17.24 3.55
N GLY A 19 2.34 -17.13 4.85
CA GLY A 19 1.89 -18.27 5.65
C GLY A 19 0.56 -18.88 5.16
N SER A 20 -0.24 -18.10 4.43
CA SER A 20 -1.50 -18.56 3.82
C SER A 20 -1.40 -19.00 2.36
N GLY A 21 -0.18 -19.09 1.80
CA GLY A 21 0.06 -19.48 0.41
C GLY A 21 -0.17 -18.35 -0.62
N ARG A 22 -0.35 -17.10 -0.19
CA ARG A 22 -0.61 -15.93 -1.05
C ARG A 22 0.67 -15.23 -1.45
N HIS A 23 1.61 -16.00 -2.00
CA HIS A 23 2.96 -15.55 -2.32
C HIS A 23 2.98 -14.35 -3.26
N GLU A 24 2.15 -14.35 -4.30
CA GLU A 24 2.05 -13.25 -5.27
C GLU A 24 1.67 -11.91 -4.63
N HIS A 25 0.75 -11.91 -3.66
CA HIS A 25 0.35 -10.69 -2.96
C HIS A 25 1.39 -10.25 -1.93
N ALA A 26 2.05 -11.22 -1.27
CA ALA A 26 3.14 -10.93 -0.36
C ALA A 26 4.34 -10.32 -1.10
N GLU A 27 4.72 -10.87 -2.24
CA GLU A 27 5.80 -10.35 -3.08
C GLU A 27 5.52 -8.95 -3.59
N ARG A 28 4.30 -8.66 -4.07
CA ARG A 28 3.93 -7.29 -4.45
C ARG A 28 4.05 -6.30 -3.30
N LEU A 29 3.70 -6.72 -2.09
CA LEU A 29 3.78 -5.87 -0.90
C LEU A 29 5.24 -5.67 -0.46
N GLU A 30 6.08 -6.71 -0.53
CA GLU A 30 7.53 -6.59 -0.31
C GLU A 30 8.21 -5.71 -1.36
N GLN A 31 7.84 -5.85 -2.63
CA GLN A 31 8.35 -4.98 -3.70
C GLN A 31 8.00 -3.51 -3.45
N ALA A 32 6.78 -3.23 -2.94
CA ALA A 32 6.40 -1.89 -2.54
C ALA A 32 7.23 -1.38 -1.35
N LEU A 33 7.50 -2.25 -0.35
CA LEU A 33 8.34 -1.91 0.80
C LEU A 33 9.81 -1.65 0.41
N GLY A 34 10.34 -2.41 -0.54
CA GLY A 34 11.69 -2.28 -1.07
C GLY A 34 11.82 -1.31 -2.25
N CYS A 35 10.73 -0.67 -2.67
CA CYS A 35 10.77 0.22 -3.84
C CYS A 35 11.60 1.47 -3.52
N PRO A 36 12.57 1.86 -4.37
CA PRO A 36 13.32 3.10 -4.21
C PRO A 36 12.41 4.29 -4.52
N CYS A 37 11.54 4.63 -3.58
CA CYS A 37 10.66 5.78 -3.66
C CYS A 37 11.48 7.04 -3.36
N THR A 38 11.29 8.09 -4.17
CA THR A 38 12.03 9.34 -3.99
C THR A 38 11.45 10.19 -2.86
N THR A 39 10.21 9.91 -2.47
CA THR A 39 9.50 10.58 -1.39
C THR A 39 8.71 9.59 -0.53
N SER A 40 8.47 9.96 0.73
CA SER A 40 7.62 9.18 1.64
C SER A 40 6.18 9.08 1.14
N SER A 41 5.65 10.11 0.47
CA SER A 41 4.31 10.10 -0.12
C SER A 41 4.14 9.07 -1.24
N GLU A 42 5.15 8.89 -2.10
CA GLU A 42 5.13 7.87 -3.17
C GLU A 42 5.12 6.46 -2.59
N LEU A 43 5.92 6.22 -1.55
CA LEU A 43 5.94 4.93 -0.84
C LEU A 43 4.58 4.61 -0.23
N ILE A 44 3.99 5.59 0.45
CA ILE A 44 2.69 5.43 1.12
C ILE A 44 1.57 5.17 0.12
N ASP A 45 1.62 5.80 -1.06
CA ASP A 45 0.69 5.54 -2.14
C ASP A 45 0.87 4.14 -2.73
N GLN A 46 2.09 3.70 -3.01
CA GLN A 46 2.30 2.32 -3.49
C GLN A 46 1.84 1.28 -2.47
N LEU A 47 2.20 1.45 -1.19
CA LEU A 47 1.78 0.55 -0.12
C LEU A 47 0.26 0.51 0.02
N GLY A 48 -0.39 1.67 -0.02
CA GLY A 48 -1.84 1.77 0.04
C GLY A 48 -2.53 1.08 -1.13
N ALA A 49 -2.05 1.29 -2.35
CA ALA A 49 -2.60 0.68 -3.56
C ALA A 49 -2.51 -0.85 -3.51
N VAL A 50 -1.35 -1.39 -3.11
CA VAL A 50 -1.14 -2.84 -2.98
C VAL A 50 -2.03 -3.44 -1.89
N VAL A 51 -2.19 -2.76 -0.74
CA VAL A 51 -3.07 -3.23 0.34
C VAL A 51 -4.54 -3.25 -0.10
N VAL A 52 -4.99 -2.23 -0.83
CA VAL A 52 -6.34 -2.20 -1.40
C VAL A 52 -6.53 -3.31 -2.44
N ALA A 53 -5.58 -3.47 -3.37
CA ALA A 53 -5.62 -4.52 -4.37
C ALA A 53 -5.69 -5.91 -3.71
N THR A 54 -4.87 -6.14 -2.68
CA THR A 54 -4.89 -7.37 -1.88
C THR A 54 -6.25 -7.57 -1.21
N ARG A 55 -6.85 -6.53 -0.63
CA ARG A 55 -8.19 -6.65 -0.03
C ARG A 55 -9.26 -7.07 -1.04
N LEU A 56 -9.16 -6.61 -2.28
CA LEU A 56 -10.16 -6.85 -3.33
C LEU A 56 -10.02 -8.23 -3.98
N THR A 57 -8.78 -8.61 -4.29
CA THR A 57 -8.44 -9.83 -5.06
C THR A 57 -8.35 -11.07 -4.18
N CYS A 58 -7.88 -10.91 -2.95
CA CYS A 58 -7.61 -12.03 -2.08
C CYS A 58 -8.89 -12.41 -1.33
N ARG A 59 -9.60 -13.45 -1.78
CA ARG A 59 -10.80 -13.99 -1.10
C ARG A 59 -10.75 -15.52 -1.01
N PRO A 60 -11.13 -16.13 0.13
CA PRO A 60 -11.54 -15.49 1.39
C PRO A 60 -10.33 -15.06 2.26
N LEU A 61 -10.32 -13.82 2.79
CA LEU A 61 -9.30 -13.39 3.78
C LEU A 61 -9.63 -13.92 5.18
N THR A 62 -8.61 -14.35 5.93
CA THR A 62 -8.77 -14.70 7.35
C THR A 62 -9.12 -13.45 8.18
N GLN A 63 -9.65 -13.64 9.39
CA GLN A 63 -9.94 -12.51 10.29
C GLN A 63 -8.67 -11.70 10.63
N GLU A 64 -7.55 -12.39 10.82
CA GLU A 64 -6.25 -11.78 11.07
C GLU A 64 -5.80 -10.89 9.90
N GLN A 65 -5.84 -11.43 8.66
CA GLN A 65 -5.49 -10.66 7.47
C GLN A 65 -6.40 -9.44 7.29
N LYS A 66 -7.69 -9.54 7.58
CA LYS A 66 -8.62 -8.40 7.56
C LYS A 66 -8.26 -7.35 8.64
N ALA A 67 -7.79 -7.77 9.81
CA ALA A 67 -7.32 -6.85 10.85
C ALA A 67 -6.04 -6.13 10.42
N LEU A 68 -5.07 -6.87 9.84
CA LEU A 68 -3.82 -6.32 9.31
C LEU A 68 -4.06 -5.33 8.16
N ILE A 69 -4.90 -5.67 7.19
CA ILE A 69 -5.30 -4.76 6.11
C ILE A 69 -5.89 -3.46 6.67
N ARG A 70 -6.77 -3.55 7.69
CA ARG A 70 -7.35 -2.36 8.32
C ARG A 70 -6.29 -1.50 9.03
N ARG A 71 -5.31 -2.12 9.69
CA ARG A 71 -4.18 -1.42 10.32
C ARG A 71 -3.30 -0.73 9.28
N CYS A 72 -2.92 -1.43 8.20
CA CYS A 72 -2.16 -0.84 7.09
C CYS A 72 -2.88 0.38 6.51
N LEU A 73 -4.16 0.26 6.18
CA LEU A 73 -4.95 1.38 5.64
C LEU A 73 -5.11 2.53 6.64
N LYS A 74 -5.07 2.27 7.95
CA LYS A 74 -5.08 3.32 8.96
C LYS A 74 -3.77 4.11 8.93
N GLU A 75 -2.63 3.44 8.83
CA GLU A 75 -1.33 4.10 8.71
C GLU A 75 -1.25 4.93 7.41
N VAL A 76 -1.72 4.40 6.29
CA VAL A 76 -1.79 5.14 5.03
C VAL A 76 -2.66 6.41 5.18
N ARG A 77 -3.82 6.31 5.85
CA ARG A 77 -4.73 7.46 6.05
C ARG A 77 -4.18 8.52 6.98
N LYS A 78 -3.29 8.19 7.92
CA LYS A 78 -2.63 9.20 8.77
C LYS A 78 -1.78 10.14 7.92
N ALA A 79 -1.06 9.59 6.96
CA ALA A 79 -0.24 10.38 6.05
C ALA A 79 -1.03 10.96 4.87
N PHE A 80 -2.15 10.35 4.49
CA PHE A 80 -2.99 10.80 3.38
C PHE A 80 -4.50 10.74 3.76
N PRO A 81 -5.03 11.79 4.41
CA PRO A 81 -6.45 11.86 4.76
C PRO A 81 -7.29 11.99 3.48
N GLY A 82 -7.84 10.86 2.99
CA GLY A 82 -8.59 10.78 1.73
C GLY A 82 -8.21 9.60 0.84
N TYR A 83 -7.19 8.83 1.20
CA TYR A 83 -6.59 7.74 0.40
C TYR A 83 -7.57 6.71 -0.20
N GLY A 84 -8.78 6.55 0.33
CA GLY A 84 -9.80 5.65 -0.21
C GLY A 84 -10.69 6.23 -1.32
N TRP A 85 -10.80 7.55 -1.43
CA TRP A 85 -11.60 8.22 -2.46
C TRP A 85 -10.75 8.55 -3.69
N VAL A 86 -9.49 8.93 -3.50
CA VAL A 86 -8.57 9.37 -4.58
C VAL A 86 -8.01 8.17 -5.36
N ALA A 87 -7.73 7.04 -4.70
CA ALA A 87 -7.23 5.83 -5.35
C ALA A 87 -8.28 5.09 -6.21
N LEU A 88 -9.57 5.37 -5.98
CA LEU A 88 -10.70 4.74 -6.69
C LEU A 88 -11.17 5.54 -7.92
N LEU A 89 -10.62 6.74 -8.14
CA LEU A 89 -10.90 7.56 -9.31
C LEU A 89 -9.79 7.34 -10.34
N PRO A 90 -10.05 6.59 -11.44
CA PRO A 90 -9.12 6.47 -12.56
C PRO A 90 -9.03 7.85 -13.26
N GLY A 91 -8.11 8.69 -12.76
CA GLY A 91 -7.95 10.07 -13.22
C GLY A 91 -7.37 11.03 -12.18
N LEU A 92 -7.50 10.72 -10.88
CA LEU A 92 -6.94 11.56 -9.79
C LEU A 92 -5.59 11.07 -9.25
N GLY A 93 -5.12 9.88 -9.67
CA GLY A 93 -3.69 9.50 -9.65
C GLY A 93 -2.79 10.39 -10.53
N GLY A 94 -3.33 11.48 -11.08
CA GLY A 94 -2.62 12.50 -11.84
C GLY A 94 -1.89 13.57 -11.01
N TRP A 95 -1.90 13.50 -9.68
CA TRP A 95 -1.08 14.43 -8.86
C TRP A 95 0.41 14.08 -8.88
N PHE A 96 0.78 12.81 -9.05
CA PHE A 96 2.19 12.37 -9.15
C PHE A 96 2.60 11.78 -10.50
N ALA A 97 1.66 11.42 -11.38
CA ALA A 97 1.98 10.96 -12.73
C ALA A 97 2.59 12.05 -13.66
N ARG A 98 2.79 13.28 -13.17
CA ARG A 98 3.35 14.41 -13.93
C ARG A 98 4.81 14.78 -13.62
N ARG A 99 5.63 13.88 -13.06
CA ARG A 99 7.08 14.13 -12.90
C ARG A 99 8.03 13.02 -13.35
N ARG A 100 7.61 12.08 -14.19
CA ARG A 100 8.58 11.39 -15.06
C ARG A 100 8.88 12.30 -16.26
N ARG A 101 9.76 13.29 -16.07
CA ARG A 101 10.50 13.84 -17.22
C ARG A 101 11.41 12.72 -17.73
N PRO A 102 11.40 12.39 -19.03
CA PRO A 102 12.58 11.79 -19.62
C PRO A 102 13.69 12.85 -19.57
N SER A 103 14.79 12.54 -18.90
CA SER A 103 16.00 13.37 -19.02
C SER A 103 16.64 13.05 -20.39
N PRO A 104 17.12 14.05 -21.14
CA PRO A 104 17.75 13.87 -22.45
C PRO A 104 19.06 13.10 -22.39
#